data_AF-A0A6G0VS80-F1
#
_entry.id   AF-A0A6G0VS80-F1
#
_cell.length_a   1.000
_cell.length_b   1.000
_cell.length_c   1.000
_cell.angle_alpha   90.00
_cell.angle_beta   90.00
_cell.angle_gamma   90.00
#
_symmetry.space_group_name_H-M   'P 1'
#
loop_
_entity.id
_entity.type
_entity.pdbx_description
1 polymer ?
#
loop_
_entity_poly.entity_id
_entity_poly.type
_entity_poly.pdbx_seq_one_letter_code
_entity_poly.pdbx_strand_id
1 'polypeptide(L)' 'MLIHSDNPIFKLKNQEFTDFLKKYTGQKIPDESTIRKNYVNIIYEKTLKSIRQQFIQNGPIWVL' A
#
# COMPACT_ATOMS: atom_id res chain seq x y z
N MET A 1 5.48 2.67 -0.54
CA MET A 1 5.43 4.15 -0.68
C MET A 1 3.99 4.66 -0.73
N LEU A 2 3.18 4.41 -1.77
CA LEU A 2 1.79 4.90 -1.86
C LEU A 2 0.83 4.29 -0.82
N ILE A 3 0.73 2.97 -0.76
CA ILE A 3 -0.18 2.28 0.19
C ILE A 3 0.23 2.56 1.65
N HIS A 4 1.53 2.63 1.92
CA HIS A 4 2.04 2.93 3.27
C HIS A 4 1.79 4.38 3.71
N SER A 5 1.56 5.30 2.78
CA SER A 5 1.24 6.71 3.08
C SER A 5 -0.26 7.00 3.00
N ASP A 6 -1.07 5.94 3.05
CA ASP A 6 -2.53 5.97 2.98
C ASP A 6 -3.08 6.74 1.77
N ASN A 7 -2.28 6.78 0.70
CA ASN A 7 -2.63 7.48 -0.52
C ASN A 7 -3.56 6.61 -1.37
N PRO A 8 -4.75 7.11 -1.76
CA PRO A 8 -5.67 6.34 -2.57
C PRO A 8 -5.04 5.95 -3.92
N ILE A 9 -5.06 4.64 -4.22
CA ILE A 9 -4.40 4.08 -5.41
C ILE A 9 -5.04 4.64 -6.71
N PHE A 10 -6.33 5.01 -6.68
CA PHE A 10 -7.02 5.57 -7.84
C PHE A 10 -6.41 6.88 -8.36
N LYS A 11 -5.63 7.59 -7.53
CA LYS A 11 -4.92 8.81 -7.95
C LYS A 11 -3.90 8.55 -9.07
N LEU A 12 -3.47 7.29 -9.24
CA LEU A 12 -2.61 6.88 -10.35
C LEU A 12 -3.29 6.92 -11.72
N LYS A 13 -4.61 7.10 -11.78
CA LYS A 13 -5.32 7.40 -13.02
C LYS A 13 -5.06 8.83 -13.51
N ASN A 14 -4.57 9.72 -12.65
CA ASN A 14 -4.17 11.06 -13.03
C ASN A 14 -2.76 11.02 -13.63
N GLN A 15 -2.66 11.45 -14.89
CA GLN A 15 -1.41 11.43 -15.64
C GLN A 15 -0.37 12.42 -15.07
N GLU A 16 -0.78 13.64 -14.70
CA GLU A 16 0.12 14.64 -14.09
C GLU A 16 0.71 14.13 -12.78
N PHE A 17 -0.11 13.50 -11.95
CA PHE A 17 0.35 12.90 -10.70
C PHE A 17 1.36 11.78 -10.95
N THR A 18 1.08 10.92 -11.93
CA THR A 18 1.96 9.82 -12.28
C THR A 18 3.30 10.31 -12.86
N ASP A 19 3.27 11.35 -13.69
CA ASP A 19 4.48 11.94 -14.27
C ASP A 19 5.29 12.73 -13.25
N PHE A 20 4.62 13.40 -12.31
CA PHE A 20 5.27 13.96 -11.13
C PHE A 20 6.02 12.85 -10.35
N LEU A 21 5.35 11.74 -10.04
CA LEU A 21 5.98 10.63 -9.33
C LEU A 21 7.17 10.05 -10.12
N LYS A 22 7.02 9.81 -11.42
CA LYS A 22 8.14 9.35 -12.26
C LYS A 22 9.32 10.31 -12.25
N LYS A 23 9.06 11.62 -12.38
CA LYS A 23 10.10 12.66 -12.41
C LYS A 23 10.92 12.69 -11.12
N TYR A 24 10.28 12.60 -9.97
CA TYR A 24 10.95 12.76 -8.68
C TYR A 24 11.44 11.45 -8.05
N THR A 25 10.86 10.30 -8.44
CA THR A 25 11.32 8.99 -7.94
C THR A 25 12.31 8.31 -8.88
N GLY A 26 12.31 8.68 -10.17
CA GLY A 26 13.07 7.96 -11.21
C GLY A 26 12.58 6.53 -11.45
N GLN A 27 11.48 6.12 -10.82
CA GLN A 27 10.96 4.75 -10.90
C GLN A 27 9.80 4.65 -11.88
N LYS A 28 9.70 3.48 -12.51
CA LYS A 28 8.50 3.11 -13.27
C LYS A 28 7.36 2.88 -12.28
N ILE A 29 6.37 3.75 -12.32
CA ILE A 29 5.15 3.60 -11.51
C ILE A 29 4.28 2.50 -12.12
N PRO A 30 3.99 1.40 -11.40
CA PRO A 30 3.07 0.37 -11.88
C PRO A 30 1.64 0.93 -11.95
N ASP A 31 0.83 0.38 -12.84
CA ASP A 31 -0.58 0.74 -12.91
C ASP A 31 -1.34 0.25 -11.66
N GLU A 32 -2.53 0.82 -11.45
CA GLU A 32 -3.37 0.54 -10.30
C GLU A 32 -3.73 -0.95 -10.15
N SER A 33 -3.95 -1.68 -11.25
CA SER A 33 -4.27 -3.11 -11.22
C SER A 33 -3.07 -3.92 -10.73
N THR A 34 -1.88 -3.60 -11.25
CA THR A 34 -0.61 -4.19 -10.80
C THR A 34 -0.36 -3.94 -9.31
N ILE A 35 -0.63 -2.73 -8.82
CA ILE A 35 -0.49 -2.42 -7.39
C ILE A 35 -1.47 -3.23 -6.54
N ARG A 36 -2.75 -3.28 -6.94
CA ARG A 36 -3.78 -4.03 -6.21
C ARG A 36 -3.46 -5.52 -6.11
N LYS A 37 -3.08 -6.16 -7.22
CA LYS A 37 -2.85 -7.61 -7.26
C LYS A 37 -1.58 -8.01 -6.52
N ASN A 38 -0.50 -7.24 -6.69
CA ASN A 38 0.81 -7.70 -6.24
C ASN A 38 1.25 -7.12 -4.89
N TYR A 39 0.71 -5.97 -4.46
CA TYR A 39 1.25 -5.26 -3.29
C TYR A 39 0.23 -5.10 -2.14
N VAL A 40 -1.07 -4.96 -2.42
CA VAL A 40 -2.07 -4.73 -1.36
C VAL A 40 -2.10 -5.88 -0.37
N ASN A 41 -2.18 -7.13 -0.85
CA ASN A 41 -2.23 -8.30 0.03
C ASN A 41 -0.95 -8.42 0.89
N ILE A 42 0.22 -8.24 0.28
CA ILE A 42 1.51 -8.32 0.99
C ILE A 42 1.57 -7.28 2.11
N ILE A 43 1.14 -6.05 1.85
CA ILE A 43 1.18 -4.97 2.84
C ILE A 43 0.16 -5.23 3.94
N TYR A 44 -1.04 -5.68 3.60
CA TYR A 44 -2.06 -6.04 4.56
C TYR A 44 -1.54 -7.12 5.54
N GLU A 45 -1.04 -8.24 5.02
CA GLU A 45 -0.53 -9.34 5.83
C GLU A 45 0.66 -8.91 6.69
N LYS A 46 1.58 -8.11 6.13
CA LYS A 46 2.73 -7.59 6.88
C LYS A 46 2.30 -6.68 8.03
N THR A 47 1.36 -5.77 7.77
CA THR A 47 0.82 -4.86 8.80
C THR A 47 0.07 -5.64 9.87
N LEU A 48 -0.80 -6.56 9.48
CA LEU A 48 -1.55 -7.42 10.40
C LEU A 48 -0.61 -8.25 11.27
N LYS A 49 0.42 -8.86 10.68
CA LYS A 49 1.45 -9.60 11.40
C LYS A 49 2.22 -8.70 12.38
N SER A 50 2.59 -7.50 11.97
CA SER A 50 3.26 -6.52 12.84
C SER A 50 2.39 -6.17 14.04
N ILE A 51 1.10 -5.89 13.82
CA ILE A 51 0.15 -5.57 14.89
C ILE A 51 0.01 -6.76 15.85
N ARG A 52 -0.16 -7.97 15.32
CA ARG A 52 -0.21 -9.20 16.12
C ARG A 52 1.03 -9.35 16.99
N GLN A 53 2.21 -9.28 16.38
CA GLN A 53 3.46 -9.53 17.09
C GLN A 53 3.80 -8.45 18.12
N GLN A 54 3.49 -7.18 17.84
CA GLN A 54 3.89 -6.07 18.69
C GLN A 54 2.90 -5.77 19.81
N PHE A 55 1.59 -5.90 19.57
CA PHE A 55 0.58 -5.39 20.51
C PHE A 55 -0.34 -6.46 21.08
N ILE A 56 -0.62 -7.54 20.33
CA ILE A 56 -1.72 -8.47 20.66
C ILE A 56 -1.20 -9.85 21.11
N GLN A 57 -0.02 -10.26 20.64
CA GLN A 57 0.57 -11.58 20.84
C GLN A 57 -0.42 -12.70 20.47
N ASN A 58 -0.93 -13.42 21.47
CA ASN A 58 -1.88 -14.52 21.32
C ASN A 58 -3.34 -14.10 21.57
N GLY A 59 -3.60 -12.81 21.81
CA GLY A 59 -4.93 -12.28 22.00
C GLY A 59 -5.77 -12.23 20.71
N PRO A 60 -7.11 -12.16 20.82
CA PRO A 60 -7.99 -12.02 19.66
C PRO A 60 -7.92 -10.62 19.04
N ILE A 61 -8.07 -10.54 17.72
CA ILE A 61 -8.31 -9.28 16.99
C ILE A 61 -9.81 -9.15 16.77
N TRP A 62 -10.41 -8.11 17.31
CA TRP A 62 -11.82 -7.80 17.10
C TRP A 62 -11.95 -6.83 15.93
N VAL A 63 -12.67 -7.27 14.90
CA VAL A 63 -13.06 -6.43 13.76
C VAL A 63 -14.58 -6.24 13.86
N LEU A 64 -15.02 -4.99 13.96
CA LEU A 64 -16.43 -4.60 13.98
C LEU A 64 -17.02 -4.62 12.57
#